data_AF-A0A9W6Z571-F1
#
_entry.id   AF-A0A9W6Z571-F1
#
_cell.length_a   1.000
_cell.length_b   1.000
_cell.length_c   1.000
_cell.angle_alpha   90.00
_cell.angle_beta   90.00
_cell.angle_gamma   90.00
#
_symmetry.space_group_name_H-M   'P 1'
#
loop_
_entity.id
_entity.type
_entity.pdbx_description
1 polymer ?
#
loop_
_entity_poly.entity_id
_entity_poly.type
_entity_poly.pdbx_seq_one_letter_code
_entity_poly.pdbx_strand_id
1 'polypeptide(L)'
;MLEAAGKCEDLQLPPHLVKYLGLNYDAWYSGVRILEQIEGNPVSDNPKINETNRDALVEMYSTLQEDDMFYGMWRRRAKYFETNAALSYEQIGLWDKALQLYEQAQIKARSGVLPYSESEYALWEDNWILCAEKLQHWDILTELAKHEGFTDLLLECGWRVADWISDREPLEQSVKTVMDVPTPRRQMFQTFLCLQGYAHQTEIIQNVTRYCDEGIQLALRKWHSLPQRVTNAHIAMLHSFQQYVEFMEASQVYRSLQSTNAQNLDVKSQELKRVLQAWRERLPNIWDDINIWNDLVTWRQHAFNVINKVYMPLIPSLQQNNTSNNSYAFRGYHEIAWIINRFAHVARKHNMSEVCITQLTKIYTLPNIEIQEAFLKLREQAKCHYQNPAELNTGLDVISNTNLVYFAGQQKAEFITLKGMFLAKLNAPDDANQSFATAVQLDLNLPKAWAEWGFFNDNRFKENNDLAYAKHAISCYLQAAGLYKNNKARRLLCRILWLISLDDVNGTLAETFEAHQGEMPVWHWNCQVIPTGPTLSIENNKRGLDGYPKTNVPTTTTATTTDVQF
;
A
#
# COMPACT_ATOMS: atom_id res chain seq x y z
N MET A 1 3.91 -33.26 -24.80
CA MET A 1 3.22 -34.47 -24.30
C MET A 1 2.08 -34.15 -23.34
N LEU A 2 2.29 -33.37 -22.26
CA LEU A 2 1.20 -32.99 -21.34
C LEU A 2 0.03 -32.27 -22.03
N GLU A 3 0.31 -31.37 -22.98
CA GLU A 3 -0.76 -30.70 -23.73
C GLU A 3 -1.61 -31.67 -24.56
N ALA A 4 -1.01 -32.74 -25.08
CA ALA A 4 -1.70 -33.81 -25.79
C ALA A 4 -2.45 -34.73 -24.82
N ALA A 5 -1.87 -35.04 -23.66
CA ALA A 5 -2.53 -35.78 -22.59
C ALA A 5 -3.79 -35.06 -22.10
N GLY A 6 -3.74 -33.75 -21.87
CA GLY A 6 -4.92 -32.97 -21.46
C GLY A 6 -5.94 -32.69 -22.58
N LYS A 7 -5.72 -33.20 -23.81
CA LYS A 7 -6.75 -33.25 -24.87
C LYS A 7 -7.47 -34.60 -24.89
N CYS A 8 -6.91 -35.63 -24.26
CA CYS A 8 -7.54 -36.93 -24.11
C CYS A 8 -8.29 -36.99 -22.78
N GLU A 9 -9.62 -36.98 -22.81
CA GLU A 9 -10.46 -37.07 -21.60
C GLU A 9 -10.28 -38.41 -20.86
N ASP A 10 -9.90 -39.47 -21.59
CA ASP A 10 -9.73 -40.83 -21.05
C ASP A 10 -8.42 -41.05 -20.28
N LEU A 11 -7.42 -40.18 -20.46
CA LEU A 11 -6.08 -40.35 -19.87
C LEU A 11 -5.90 -39.47 -18.63
N GLN A 12 -6.31 -39.96 -17.47
CA GLN A 12 -6.07 -39.27 -16.21
C GLN A 12 -4.72 -39.69 -15.58
N LEU A 13 -3.82 -38.72 -15.47
CA LEU A 13 -2.52 -38.88 -14.81
C LEU A 13 -2.65 -38.62 -13.29
N PRO A 14 -1.86 -39.30 -12.43
CA PRO A 14 -1.86 -39.01 -11.00
C PRO A 14 -1.56 -37.53 -10.69
N PRO A 15 -2.33 -36.85 -9.83
CA PRO A 15 -2.18 -35.41 -9.57
C PRO A 15 -0.78 -34.99 -9.13
N HIS A 16 -0.12 -35.80 -8.30
CA HIS A 16 1.25 -35.56 -7.83
C HIS A 16 2.28 -35.59 -8.97
N LEU A 17 2.08 -36.45 -9.97
CA LEU A 17 2.94 -36.54 -11.14
C LEU A 17 2.75 -35.31 -12.03
N VAL A 18 1.50 -34.87 -12.22
CA VAL A 18 1.17 -33.67 -12.99
C VAL A 18 1.77 -32.43 -12.33
N LYS A 19 1.67 -32.30 -11.00
CA LYS A 19 2.34 -31.26 -10.20
C LYS A 19 3.85 -31.25 -10.45
N TYR A 20 4.51 -32.39 -10.26
CA TYR A 20 5.97 -32.48 -10.41
C TYR A 20 6.43 -32.13 -11.82
N LEU A 21 5.70 -32.58 -12.84
CA LEU A 21 6.03 -32.28 -14.23
C LEU A 21 5.72 -30.81 -14.59
N GLY A 22 4.69 -30.22 -14.00
CA GLY A 22 4.34 -28.81 -14.16
C GLY A 22 5.42 -27.88 -13.62
N LEU A 23 5.88 -28.12 -12.39
CA LEU A 23 6.87 -27.30 -11.69
C LEU A 23 8.27 -27.33 -12.33
N ASN A 24 8.71 -28.49 -12.80
CA ASN A 24 10.10 -28.68 -13.21
C ASN A 24 10.34 -28.46 -14.72
N TYR A 25 9.30 -28.55 -15.55
CA TYR A 25 9.41 -28.52 -17.02
C TYR A 25 8.53 -27.44 -17.67
N ASP A 26 8.20 -26.37 -16.94
CA ASP A 26 7.47 -25.18 -17.41
C ASP A 26 6.09 -25.47 -18.02
N ALA A 27 5.47 -26.59 -17.65
CA ALA A 27 4.18 -27.03 -18.16
C ALA A 27 2.99 -26.56 -17.29
N TRP A 28 3.09 -25.36 -16.71
CA TRP A 28 2.14 -24.79 -15.74
C TRP A 28 0.68 -24.86 -16.18
N TYR A 29 0.32 -24.19 -17.28
CA TYR A 29 -1.07 -24.14 -17.76
C TYR A 29 -1.59 -25.49 -18.24
N SER A 30 -0.70 -26.34 -18.78
CA SER A 30 -1.09 -27.70 -19.20
C SER A 30 -1.38 -28.57 -17.98
N GLY A 31 -0.59 -28.44 -16.91
CA GLY A 31 -0.81 -29.12 -15.64
C GLY A 31 -2.09 -28.67 -14.95
N VAL A 32 -2.29 -27.35 -14.81
CA VAL A 32 -3.51 -26.77 -14.23
C VAL A 32 -4.76 -27.23 -14.98
N ARG A 33 -4.74 -27.19 -16.32
CA ARG A 33 -5.88 -27.65 -17.13
C ARG A 33 -6.23 -29.11 -16.88
N ILE A 34 -5.24 -30.00 -16.77
CA ILE A 34 -5.47 -31.42 -16.48
C ILE A 34 -6.10 -31.58 -15.09
N LEU A 35 -5.60 -30.85 -14.09
CA LEU A 35 -6.10 -30.93 -12.73
C LEU A 35 -7.53 -30.38 -12.60
N GLU A 36 -7.85 -29.29 -13.30
CA GLU A 36 -9.22 -28.72 -13.41
C GLU A 36 -10.18 -29.68 -14.12
N GLN A 37 -9.71 -30.36 -15.18
CA GLN A 37 -10.51 -31.39 -15.87
C GLN A 37 -10.83 -32.58 -14.95
N ILE A 38 -9.87 -33.01 -14.11
CA ILE A 38 -10.10 -34.07 -13.10
C ILE A 38 -11.13 -33.63 -12.07
N GLU A 39 -11.17 -32.35 -11.70
CA GLU A 39 -12.22 -31.83 -10.79
C GLU A 39 -13.59 -31.75 -11.47
N GLY A 40 -13.65 -31.34 -12.74
CA GLY A 40 -14.89 -31.26 -13.51
C GLY A 40 -15.52 -32.65 -13.79
N ASN A 41 -14.69 -33.64 -14.09
CA ASN A 41 -15.10 -35.02 -14.40
C ASN A 41 -14.33 -36.03 -13.51
N PRO A 42 -14.79 -36.26 -12.26
CA PRO A 42 -14.17 -37.24 -11.39
C PRO A 42 -14.43 -38.67 -11.91
N VAL A 43 -13.37 -39.40 -12.28
CA VAL A 43 -13.46 -40.80 -12.76
C VAL A 43 -13.59 -41.80 -11.60
N SER A 44 -13.28 -41.38 -10.37
CA SER A 44 -13.40 -42.19 -9.15
C SER A 44 -14.02 -41.36 -8.04
N ASP A 45 -15.07 -41.89 -7.39
CA ASP A 45 -15.73 -41.28 -6.22
C ASP A 45 -14.87 -41.33 -4.95
N ASN A 46 -13.60 -41.74 -5.03
CA ASN A 46 -12.75 -41.85 -3.85
C ASN A 46 -12.40 -40.45 -3.31
N PRO A 47 -12.91 -40.05 -2.13
CA PRO A 47 -12.79 -38.69 -1.63
C PRO A 47 -11.34 -38.26 -1.42
N LYS A 48 -10.44 -39.20 -1.12
CA LYS A 48 -9.01 -38.94 -0.93
C LYS A 48 -8.31 -38.51 -2.22
N ILE A 49 -8.66 -39.08 -3.36
CA ILE A 49 -8.06 -38.71 -4.65
C ILE A 49 -8.49 -37.29 -5.01
N ASN A 50 -9.77 -36.97 -4.80
CA ASN A 50 -10.30 -35.62 -5.03
C ASN A 50 -9.67 -34.57 -4.10
N GLU A 51 -9.42 -34.93 -2.84
CA GLU A 51 -8.70 -34.06 -1.89
C GLU A 51 -7.26 -33.82 -2.35
N THR A 52 -6.51 -34.87 -2.73
CA THR A 52 -5.15 -34.70 -3.24
C THR A 52 -5.06 -33.93 -4.56
N ASN A 53 -6.09 -34.02 -5.42
CA ASN A 53 -6.17 -33.22 -6.64
C ASN A 53 -6.35 -31.73 -6.31
N ARG A 54 -7.23 -31.43 -5.35
CA ARG A 54 -7.45 -30.07 -4.85
C ARG A 54 -6.22 -29.49 -4.17
N ASP A 55 -5.48 -30.29 -3.41
CA ASP A 55 -4.19 -29.88 -2.82
C ASP A 55 -3.17 -29.51 -3.90
N ALA A 56 -3.01 -30.38 -4.91
CA ALA A 56 -2.12 -30.10 -6.04
C ALA A 56 -2.53 -28.82 -6.80
N LEU A 57 -3.83 -28.59 -7.02
CA LEU A 57 -4.34 -27.37 -7.65
C LEU A 57 -4.04 -26.12 -6.83
N VAL A 58 -4.31 -26.17 -5.53
CA VAL A 58 -4.07 -25.07 -4.59
C VAL A 58 -2.59 -24.68 -4.58
N GLU A 59 -1.69 -25.66 -4.57
CA GLU A 59 -0.24 -25.41 -4.64
C GLU A 59 0.21 -24.85 -6.00
N MET A 60 -0.41 -25.27 -7.11
CA MET A 60 -0.15 -24.66 -8.42
C MET A 60 -0.62 -23.20 -8.47
N TYR A 61 -1.78 -22.88 -7.89
CA TYR A 61 -2.24 -21.49 -7.79
C TYR A 61 -1.37 -20.65 -6.87
N SER A 62 -0.93 -21.19 -5.73
CA SER A 62 -0.05 -20.45 -4.79
C SER A 62 1.33 -20.17 -5.39
N THR A 63 1.91 -21.13 -6.13
CA THR A 63 3.21 -20.94 -6.80
C THR A 63 3.15 -19.93 -7.94
N LEU A 64 2.03 -19.83 -8.65
CA LEU A 64 1.78 -18.78 -9.65
C LEU A 64 1.36 -17.43 -9.04
N GLN A 65 1.04 -17.40 -7.74
CA GLN A 65 0.45 -16.27 -7.00
C GLN A 65 -0.90 -15.81 -7.58
N GLU A 66 -1.75 -16.78 -7.93
CA GLU A 66 -3.13 -16.54 -8.36
C GLU A 66 -4.08 -16.64 -7.15
N ASP A 67 -4.00 -15.63 -6.29
CA ASP A 67 -4.64 -15.63 -4.96
C ASP A 67 -6.17 -15.75 -5.03
N ASP A 68 -6.82 -15.12 -6.02
CA ASP A 68 -8.28 -15.20 -6.19
C ASP A 68 -8.76 -16.63 -6.48
N MET A 69 -8.02 -17.37 -7.30
CA MET A 69 -8.31 -18.77 -7.61
C MET A 69 -8.01 -19.65 -6.39
N PHE A 70 -6.91 -19.38 -5.68
CA PHE A 70 -6.57 -20.04 -4.42
C PHE A 70 -7.70 -19.90 -3.38
N TYR A 71 -8.15 -18.68 -3.09
CA TYR A 71 -9.24 -18.44 -2.13
C TYR A 71 -10.59 -18.98 -2.63
N GLY A 72 -10.85 -18.94 -3.94
CA GLY A 72 -12.03 -19.53 -4.56
C GLY A 72 -12.11 -21.03 -4.33
N MET A 73 -11.00 -21.74 -4.55
CA MET A 73 -10.91 -23.18 -4.34
C MET A 73 -10.99 -23.56 -2.86
N TRP A 74 -10.29 -22.83 -1.99
CA TRP A 74 -10.34 -23.06 -0.55
C TRP A 74 -11.74 -22.89 0.03
N ARG A 75 -12.49 -21.89 -0.40
CA ARG A 75 -13.86 -21.69 0.08
C ARG A 75 -14.83 -22.79 -0.37
N ARG A 76 -14.57 -23.44 -1.52
CA ARG A 76 -15.38 -24.57 -2.00
C ARG A 76 -15.07 -25.89 -1.29
N ARG A 77 -13.83 -26.07 -0.84
CA ARG A 77 -13.40 -27.29 -0.13
C ARG A 77 -13.56 -27.20 1.40
N ALA A 78 -13.55 -26.01 1.98
CA ALA A 78 -13.54 -25.83 3.43
C ALA A 78 -14.84 -26.30 4.08
N LYS A 79 -14.71 -27.04 5.18
CA LYS A 79 -15.81 -27.63 5.96
C LYS A 79 -16.28 -26.68 7.06
N TYR A 80 -15.36 -25.90 7.62
CA TYR A 80 -15.64 -24.96 8.69
C TYR A 80 -16.16 -23.63 8.15
N PHE A 81 -17.21 -23.10 8.79
CA PHE A 81 -17.76 -21.80 8.43
C PHE A 81 -16.78 -20.67 8.77
N GLU A 82 -16.07 -20.80 9.90
CA GLU A 82 -15.07 -19.84 10.36
C GLU A 82 -13.92 -19.72 9.37
N THR A 83 -13.49 -20.83 8.76
CA THR A 83 -12.46 -20.84 7.72
C THR A 83 -12.93 -20.08 6.47
N ASN A 84 -14.19 -20.27 6.05
CA ASN A 84 -14.75 -19.52 4.93
C ASN A 84 -14.85 -18.02 5.21
N ALA A 85 -15.24 -17.66 6.43
CA ALA A 85 -15.28 -16.27 6.86
C ALA A 85 -13.87 -15.67 6.92
N ALA A 86 -12.90 -16.39 7.51
CA ALA A 86 -11.51 -15.95 7.64
C ALA A 86 -10.86 -15.71 6.26
N LEU A 87 -10.95 -16.68 5.34
CA LEU A 87 -10.44 -16.53 3.96
C LEU A 87 -11.09 -15.36 3.22
N SER A 88 -12.35 -15.06 3.50
CA SER A 88 -13.04 -13.92 2.88
C SER A 88 -12.52 -12.58 3.43
N TYR A 89 -12.24 -12.49 4.73
CA TYR A 89 -11.60 -11.31 5.30
C TYR A 89 -10.16 -11.15 4.84
N GLU A 90 -9.43 -12.26 4.68
CA GLU A 90 -8.08 -12.30 4.15
C GLU A 90 -8.02 -11.77 2.70
N GLN A 91 -8.91 -12.24 1.83
CA GLN A 91 -9.00 -11.77 0.44
C GLN A 91 -9.32 -10.27 0.35
N ILE A 92 -10.07 -9.71 1.30
CA ILE A 92 -10.39 -8.27 1.36
C ILE A 92 -9.21 -7.46 1.93
N GLY A 93 -8.27 -8.10 2.63
CA GLY A 93 -7.15 -7.45 3.32
C GLY A 93 -7.47 -6.97 4.75
N LEU A 94 -8.51 -7.53 5.39
CA LEU A 94 -8.86 -7.27 6.80
C LEU A 94 -8.22 -8.32 7.72
N TRP A 95 -6.90 -8.20 7.89
CA TRP A 95 -6.06 -9.20 8.57
C TRP A 95 -6.38 -9.43 10.05
N ASP A 96 -6.72 -8.39 10.82
CA ASP A 96 -7.05 -8.51 12.25
C ASP A 96 -8.26 -9.42 12.49
N LYS A 97 -9.33 -9.21 11.71
CA LYS A 97 -10.53 -10.06 11.79
C LYS A 97 -10.26 -11.49 11.31
N ALA A 98 -9.42 -11.64 10.27
CA ALA A 98 -9.04 -12.96 9.77
C ALA A 98 -8.27 -13.75 10.83
N LEU A 99 -7.30 -13.11 11.50
CA LEU A 99 -6.49 -13.71 12.57
C LEU A 99 -7.37 -14.22 13.72
N GLN A 100 -8.30 -13.39 14.22
CA GLN A 100 -9.23 -13.79 15.28
C GLN A 100 -10.13 -14.98 14.87
N LEU A 101 -10.52 -15.07 13.60
CA LEU A 101 -11.35 -16.17 13.11
C LEU A 101 -10.55 -17.47 12.91
N TYR A 102 -9.28 -17.38 12.52
CA TYR A 102 -8.39 -18.55 12.49
C TYR A 102 -8.17 -19.14 13.88
N GLU A 103 -7.97 -18.29 14.89
CA GLU A 103 -7.88 -18.74 16.30
C GLU A 103 -9.19 -19.41 16.78
N GLN A 104 -10.34 -18.81 16.45
CA GLN A 104 -11.63 -19.41 16.76
C GLN A 104 -11.85 -20.76 16.06
N ALA A 105 -11.39 -20.90 14.81
CA ALA A 105 -11.45 -22.16 14.08
C ALA A 105 -10.59 -23.24 14.76
N GLN A 106 -9.35 -22.90 15.17
CA GLN A 106 -8.46 -23.81 15.90
C GLN A 106 -9.06 -24.23 17.27
N ILE A 107 -9.66 -23.30 18.01
CA ILE A 107 -10.33 -23.60 19.30
C ILE A 107 -11.51 -24.57 19.08
N LYS A 108 -12.32 -24.34 18.04
CA LYS A 108 -13.47 -25.21 17.70
C LYS A 108 -13.05 -26.58 17.18
N ALA A 109 -11.92 -26.68 16.49
CA ALA A 109 -11.34 -27.96 16.11
C ALA A 109 -10.88 -28.76 17.33
N ARG A 110 -10.28 -28.10 18.33
CA ARG A 110 -9.87 -28.73 19.61
C ARG A 110 -11.05 -29.22 20.44
N SER A 111 -12.21 -28.56 20.36
CA SER A 111 -13.43 -29.02 21.06
C SER A 111 -14.13 -30.20 20.37
N GLY A 112 -13.65 -30.63 19.19
CA GLY A 112 -14.01 -31.91 18.57
C GLY A 112 -15.41 -31.95 17.93
N VAL A 113 -16.01 -30.79 17.65
CA VAL A 113 -17.38 -30.71 17.10
C VAL A 113 -17.46 -31.23 15.67
N LEU A 114 -16.40 -31.09 14.87
CA LEU A 114 -16.29 -31.55 13.49
C LEU A 114 -14.90 -32.18 13.23
N PRO A 115 -14.81 -33.22 12.37
CA PRO A 115 -13.53 -33.72 11.90
C PRO A 115 -12.90 -32.69 10.93
N TYR A 116 -11.74 -32.14 11.28
CA TYR A 116 -10.94 -31.31 10.39
C TYR A 116 -10.10 -32.18 9.44
N SER A 117 -9.82 -31.67 8.25
CA SER A 117 -8.76 -32.25 7.40
C SER A 117 -7.39 -31.76 7.86
N GLU A 118 -6.36 -32.59 7.77
CA GLU A 118 -4.98 -32.17 8.10
C GLU A 118 -4.54 -30.97 7.24
N SER A 119 -5.02 -30.91 5.99
CA SER A 119 -4.78 -29.80 5.07
C SER A 119 -5.42 -28.48 5.51
N GLU A 120 -6.63 -28.51 6.08
CA GLU A 120 -7.27 -27.31 6.67
C GLU A 120 -6.54 -26.82 7.92
N TYR A 121 -6.01 -27.73 8.73
CA TYR A 121 -5.28 -27.35 9.94
C TYR A 121 -3.94 -26.67 9.58
N ALA A 122 -3.20 -27.22 8.62
CA ALA A 122 -1.98 -26.59 8.08
C ALA A 122 -2.29 -25.20 7.49
N LEU A 123 -3.40 -25.05 6.77
CA LEU A 123 -3.83 -23.74 6.26
C LEU A 123 -4.04 -22.72 7.38
N TRP A 124 -4.66 -23.11 8.51
CA TRP A 124 -4.89 -22.19 9.61
C TRP A 124 -3.58 -21.71 10.24
N GLU A 125 -2.59 -22.60 10.38
CA GLU A 125 -1.28 -22.24 10.91
C GLU A 125 -0.54 -21.29 9.95
N ASP A 126 -0.46 -21.66 8.67
CA ASP A 126 0.22 -20.85 7.64
C ASP A 126 -0.44 -19.48 7.44
N ASN A 127 -1.77 -19.43 7.33
CA ASN A 127 -2.49 -18.17 7.12
C ASN A 127 -2.52 -17.31 8.38
N TRP A 128 -2.49 -17.90 9.58
CA TRP A 128 -2.32 -17.14 10.82
C TRP A 128 -0.94 -16.47 10.86
N ILE A 129 0.13 -17.19 10.51
CA ILE A 129 1.48 -16.63 10.38
C ILE A 129 1.48 -15.51 9.35
N LEU A 130 0.90 -15.72 8.17
CA LEU A 130 0.78 -14.69 7.13
C LEU A 130 0.05 -13.44 7.65
N CYS A 131 -1.10 -13.60 8.31
CA CYS A 131 -1.84 -12.48 8.89
C CYS A 131 -0.99 -11.71 9.91
N ALA A 132 -0.27 -12.41 10.77
CA ALA A 132 0.62 -11.81 11.76
C ALA A 132 1.81 -11.08 11.12
N GLU A 133 2.37 -11.60 10.01
CA GLU A 133 3.40 -10.91 9.22
C GLU A 133 2.89 -9.59 8.63
N LYS A 134 1.68 -9.60 8.04
CA LYS A 134 1.03 -8.41 7.46
C LYS A 134 0.74 -7.35 8.53
N LEU A 135 0.30 -7.77 9.71
CA LEU A 135 0.07 -6.91 10.89
C LEU A 135 1.36 -6.47 11.57
N GLN A 136 2.50 -7.01 11.17
CA GLN A 136 3.83 -6.70 11.71
C GLN A 136 4.02 -7.08 13.18
N HIS A 137 3.37 -8.14 13.64
CA HIS A 137 3.53 -8.68 14.99
C HIS A 137 4.79 -9.56 15.09
N TRP A 138 5.94 -8.97 14.79
CA TRP A 138 7.22 -9.69 14.71
C TRP A 138 7.68 -10.24 16.06
N ASP A 139 7.31 -9.62 17.18
CA ASP A 139 7.68 -10.08 18.51
C ASP A 139 7.08 -11.47 18.82
N ILE A 140 5.77 -11.63 18.53
CA ILE A 140 5.04 -12.89 18.72
C ILE A 140 5.57 -13.96 17.77
N LEU A 141 5.81 -13.60 16.50
CA LEU A 141 6.36 -14.52 15.50
C LEU A 141 7.79 -14.98 15.87
N THR A 142 8.59 -14.12 16.50
CA THR A 142 9.94 -14.48 16.96
C THR A 142 9.87 -15.54 18.06
N GLU A 143 8.95 -15.41 19.00
CA GLU A 143 8.76 -16.41 20.07
C GLU A 143 8.24 -17.73 19.51
N LEU A 144 7.29 -17.69 18.58
CA LEU A 144 6.76 -18.86 17.88
C LEU A 144 7.88 -19.61 17.14
N ALA A 145 8.67 -18.89 16.32
CA ALA A 145 9.76 -19.47 15.55
C ALA A 145 10.83 -20.13 16.44
N LYS A 146 11.12 -19.54 17.61
CA LYS A 146 12.04 -20.12 18.60
C LYS A 146 11.49 -21.39 19.23
N HIS A 147 10.18 -21.45 19.50
CA HIS A 147 9.53 -22.61 20.12
C HIS A 147 9.43 -23.79 19.16
N GLU A 148 9.07 -23.54 17.90
CA GLU A 148 8.89 -24.58 16.88
C GLU A 148 10.18 -24.96 16.17
N GLY A 149 11.24 -24.16 16.31
CA GLY A 149 12.51 -24.36 15.61
C GLY A 149 12.42 -24.06 14.11
N PHE A 150 11.43 -23.27 13.68
CA PHE A 150 11.25 -22.90 12.27
C PHE A 150 12.26 -21.83 11.87
N THR A 151 13.35 -22.28 11.23
CA THR A 151 14.53 -21.46 10.94
C THR A 151 14.27 -20.37 9.88
N ASP A 152 13.41 -20.61 8.89
CA ASP A 152 13.09 -19.61 7.85
C ASP A 152 12.35 -18.40 8.44
N LEU A 153 11.34 -18.61 9.29
CA LEU A 153 10.64 -17.51 9.98
C LEU A 153 11.54 -16.81 11.00
N LEU A 154 12.40 -17.57 11.69
CA LEU A 154 13.36 -16.99 12.63
C LEU A 154 14.33 -16.04 11.90
N LEU A 155 14.77 -16.40 10.69
CA LEU A 155 15.56 -15.52 9.84
C LEU A 155 14.77 -14.25 9.48
N GLU A 156 13.53 -14.40 8.99
CA GLU A 156 12.63 -13.29 8.64
C GLU A 156 12.33 -12.34 9.81
N CYS A 157 12.19 -12.86 11.02
CA CYS A 157 12.01 -12.05 12.22
C CYS A 157 13.33 -11.41 12.68
N GLY A 158 14.42 -12.17 12.63
CA GLY A 158 15.74 -11.76 13.09
C GLY A 158 16.27 -10.55 12.33
N TRP A 159 16.14 -10.51 11.00
CA TRP A 159 16.59 -9.33 10.26
C TRP A 159 15.69 -8.10 10.44
N ARG A 160 14.51 -8.19 11.08
CA ARG A 160 13.60 -7.04 11.29
C ARG A 160 13.68 -6.49 12.72
N VAL A 161 13.88 -7.36 13.70
CA VAL A 161 13.80 -7.03 15.14
C VAL A 161 15.16 -7.07 15.83
N ALA A 162 16.12 -7.85 15.35
CA ALA A 162 17.33 -8.12 16.12
C ALA A 162 18.26 -6.92 16.25
N ASP A 163 18.82 -6.77 17.46
CA ASP A 163 20.02 -5.98 17.70
C ASP A 163 21.19 -6.72 17.03
N TRP A 164 21.51 -6.30 15.81
CA TRP A 164 22.46 -6.96 14.92
C TRP A 164 23.89 -7.13 15.48
N ILE A 165 24.18 -6.58 16.66
CA ILE A 165 25.45 -6.74 17.36
C ILE A 165 25.44 -8.01 18.23
N SER A 166 24.34 -8.34 18.90
CA SER A 166 24.24 -9.50 19.79
C SER A 166 23.82 -10.77 19.06
N ASP A 167 22.96 -10.65 18.03
CA ASP A 167 22.32 -11.81 17.39
C ASP A 167 22.99 -12.24 16.08
N ARG A 168 24.18 -11.69 15.77
CA ARG A 168 24.90 -11.98 14.52
C ARG A 168 25.31 -13.46 14.39
N GLU A 169 25.91 -14.02 15.44
CA GLU A 169 26.36 -15.42 15.45
C GLU A 169 25.22 -16.44 15.31
N PRO A 170 24.08 -16.33 16.04
CA PRO A 170 22.96 -17.24 15.82
C PRO A 170 22.31 -17.06 14.44
N LEU A 171 22.32 -15.85 13.87
CA LEU A 171 21.84 -15.62 12.50
C LEU A 171 22.76 -16.23 11.45
N GLU A 172 24.09 -16.15 11.61
CA GLU A 172 25.02 -16.84 10.71
C GLU A 172 24.91 -18.37 10.80
N GLN A 173 24.69 -18.91 12.00
CA GLN A 173 24.50 -20.34 12.19
C GLN A 173 23.18 -20.82 11.57
N SER A 174 22.08 -20.09 11.77
CA SER A 174 20.78 -20.42 11.17
C SER A 174 20.76 -20.25 9.65
N VAL A 175 21.49 -19.29 9.08
CA VAL A 175 21.67 -19.24 7.62
C VAL A 175 22.44 -20.48 7.15
N LYS A 176 23.57 -20.82 7.77
CA LYS A 176 24.37 -21.99 7.36
C LYS A 176 23.61 -23.31 7.40
N THR A 177 22.70 -23.52 8.36
CA THR A 177 21.88 -24.75 8.43
C THR A 177 20.80 -24.81 7.35
N VAL A 178 20.38 -23.67 6.82
CA VAL A 178 19.25 -23.56 5.88
C VAL A 178 19.71 -23.46 4.41
N MET A 179 20.99 -23.16 4.17
CA MET A 179 21.57 -22.96 2.84
C MET A 179 21.71 -24.23 1.99
N ASP A 180 21.42 -25.43 2.51
CA ASP A 180 21.51 -26.70 1.76
C ASP A 180 20.64 -26.70 0.48
N VAL A 181 19.53 -25.95 0.48
CA VAL A 181 18.77 -25.63 -0.73
C VAL A 181 18.70 -24.10 -0.89
N PRO A 182 19.50 -23.50 -1.80
CA PRO A 182 19.55 -22.06 -1.95
C PRO A 182 18.30 -21.56 -2.68
N THR A 183 17.41 -20.89 -1.95
CA THR A 183 16.34 -20.08 -2.53
C THR A 183 16.84 -18.65 -2.74
N PRO A 184 16.28 -17.87 -3.70
CA PRO A 184 16.68 -16.47 -3.87
C PRO A 184 16.57 -15.65 -2.58
N ARG A 185 15.57 -15.93 -1.74
CA ARG A 185 15.37 -15.25 -0.45
C ARG A 185 16.43 -15.65 0.60
N ARG A 186 16.78 -16.93 0.70
CA ARG A 186 17.86 -17.39 1.60
C ARG A 186 19.22 -16.83 1.17
N GLN A 187 19.49 -16.79 -0.14
CA GLN A 187 20.68 -16.17 -0.69
C GLN A 187 20.73 -14.65 -0.41
N MET A 188 19.58 -13.96 -0.45
CA MET A 188 19.47 -12.56 -0.05
C MET A 188 19.93 -12.37 1.41
N PHE A 189 19.52 -13.24 2.34
CA PHE A 189 19.97 -13.17 3.73
C PHE A 189 21.47 -13.40 3.89
N GLN A 190 22.04 -14.37 3.17
CA GLN A 190 23.49 -14.57 3.16
C GLN A 190 24.24 -13.35 2.63
N THR A 191 23.74 -12.76 1.54
CA THR A 191 24.32 -11.55 0.94
C THR A 191 24.25 -10.37 1.91
N PHE A 192 23.13 -10.23 2.63
CA PHE A 192 22.95 -9.21 3.66
C PHE A 192 23.91 -9.40 4.85
N LEU A 193 24.07 -10.64 5.35
CA LEU A 193 25.03 -10.96 6.41
C LEU A 193 26.46 -10.55 6.02
N CYS A 194 26.86 -10.89 4.79
CA CYS A 194 28.17 -10.54 4.22
C CYS A 194 28.35 -9.02 4.11
N LEU A 195 27.32 -8.30 3.65
CA LEU A 195 27.35 -6.84 3.54
C LEU A 195 27.47 -6.15 4.91
N GLN A 196 26.80 -6.68 5.93
CA GLN A 196 26.95 -6.19 7.30
C GLN A 196 28.31 -6.55 7.90
N GLY A 197 28.87 -7.72 7.59
CA GLY A 197 30.25 -8.08 7.92
C GLY A 197 31.25 -7.08 7.34
N TYR A 198 31.07 -6.69 6.08
CA TYR A 198 31.87 -5.65 5.45
C TYR A 198 31.74 -4.28 6.15
N ALA A 199 30.54 -3.90 6.59
CA ALA A 199 30.32 -2.67 7.36
C ALA A 199 31.10 -2.67 8.69
N HIS A 200 31.25 -3.83 9.34
CA HIS A 200 32.01 -4.01 10.57
C HIS A 200 33.49 -4.36 10.34
N GLN A 201 33.97 -4.24 9.08
CA GLN A 201 35.36 -4.51 8.66
C GLN A 201 35.84 -5.96 8.83
N THR A 202 34.93 -6.94 8.99
CA THR A 202 35.30 -8.35 9.15
C THR A 202 35.50 -9.07 7.81
N GLU A 203 34.95 -8.55 6.71
CA GLU A 203 34.96 -9.20 5.39
C GLU A 203 35.44 -8.30 4.25
N ILE A 204 35.70 -8.91 3.09
CA ILE A 204 36.24 -8.27 1.89
C ILE A 204 35.10 -7.96 0.91
N ILE A 205 35.12 -6.78 0.29
CA ILE A 205 34.10 -6.31 -0.68
C ILE A 205 33.89 -7.27 -1.87
N GLN A 206 34.90 -8.04 -2.26
CA GLN A 206 34.82 -9.00 -3.36
C GLN A 206 33.84 -10.15 -3.08
N ASN A 207 33.68 -10.54 -1.82
CA ASN A 207 32.73 -11.58 -1.43
C ASN A 207 31.29 -11.08 -1.56
N VAL A 208 31.03 -9.82 -1.19
CA VAL A 208 29.71 -9.20 -1.34
C VAL A 208 29.28 -9.19 -2.81
N THR A 209 30.16 -8.72 -3.72
CA THR A 209 29.85 -8.71 -5.15
C THR A 209 29.58 -10.11 -5.68
N ARG A 210 30.40 -11.10 -5.27
CA ARG A 210 30.21 -12.50 -5.67
C ARG A 210 28.86 -13.05 -5.22
N TYR A 211 28.47 -12.84 -3.97
CA TYR A 211 27.17 -13.33 -3.46
C TYR A 211 25.98 -12.60 -4.10
N CYS A 212 26.12 -11.31 -4.41
CA CYS A 212 25.13 -10.59 -5.22
C CYS A 212 24.98 -11.23 -6.60
N ASP A 213 26.08 -11.52 -7.30
CA ASP A 213 26.05 -12.12 -8.63
C ASP A 213 25.44 -13.54 -8.60
N GLU A 214 25.82 -14.37 -7.61
CA GLU A 214 25.23 -15.69 -7.39
C GLU A 214 23.71 -15.60 -7.11
N GLY A 215 23.29 -14.62 -6.31
CA GLY A 215 21.88 -14.33 -6.03
C GLY A 215 21.08 -13.89 -7.26
N ILE A 216 21.65 -13.01 -8.09
CA ILE A 216 21.03 -12.58 -9.35
C ILE A 216 20.88 -13.78 -10.29
N GLN A 217 21.89 -14.66 -10.40
CA GLN A 217 21.79 -15.86 -11.24
C GLN A 217 20.72 -16.84 -10.74
N LEU A 218 20.57 -17.03 -9.43
CA LEU A 218 19.50 -17.84 -8.85
C LEU A 218 18.11 -17.23 -9.13
N ALA A 219 17.97 -15.92 -8.97
CA ALA A 219 16.73 -15.21 -9.31
C ALA A 219 16.40 -15.32 -10.82
N LEU A 220 17.40 -15.25 -11.70
CA LEU A 220 17.22 -15.47 -13.15
C LEU A 220 16.81 -16.90 -13.49
N ARG A 221 17.39 -17.92 -12.83
CA ARG A 221 16.95 -19.32 -12.99
C ARG A 221 15.50 -19.49 -12.58
N LYS A 222 15.10 -18.91 -11.45
CA LYS A 222 13.70 -18.94 -10.99
C LYS A 222 12.77 -18.18 -11.94
N TRP A 223 13.22 -17.03 -12.47
CA TRP A 223 12.49 -16.30 -13.50
C TRP A 223 12.24 -17.15 -14.75
N HIS A 224 13.26 -17.90 -15.20
CA HIS A 224 13.11 -18.76 -16.36
C HIS A 224 12.15 -19.94 -16.12
N SER A 225 12.08 -20.45 -14.89
CA SER A 225 11.12 -21.51 -14.51
C SER A 225 9.66 -21.04 -14.44
N LEU A 226 9.43 -19.72 -14.42
CA LEU A 226 8.07 -19.18 -14.43
C LEU A 226 7.52 -19.11 -15.86
N PRO A 227 6.18 -19.06 -16.04
CA PRO A 227 5.58 -18.89 -17.34
C PRO A 227 6.13 -17.66 -18.08
N GLN A 228 6.25 -17.75 -19.42
CA GLN A 228 6.71 -16.63 -20.25
C GLN A 228 5.80 -15.39 -20.14
N ARG A 229 4.52 -15.58 -19.79
CA ARG A 229 3.58 -14.48 -19.53
C ARG A 229 3.79 -13.97 -18.11
N VAL A 230 3.76 -12.65 -17.96
CA VAL A 230 3.89 -12.00 -16.65
C VAL A 230 2.71 -12.40 -15.77
N THR A 231 3.03 -13.11 -14.69
CA THR A 231 2.14 -13.47 -13.57
C THR A 231 2.52 -12.69 -12.31
N ASN A 232 1.68 -12.71 -11.27
CA ASN A 232 1.97 -12.05 -9.99
C ASN A 232 3.27 -12.55 -9.34
N ALA A 233 3.61 -13.84 -9.51
CA ALA A 233 4.89 -14.42 -9.07
C ALA A 233 6.13 -13.67 -9.56
N HIS A 234 6.05 -12.99 -10.72
CA HIS A 234 7.14 -12.17 -11.23
C HIS A 234 7.36 -10.91 -10.40
N ILE A 235 6.34 -10.37 -9.72
CA ILE A 235 6.45 -9.16 -8.89
C ILE A 235 7.41 -9.39 -7.73
N ALA A 236 7.29 -10.53 -7.03
CA ALA A 236 8.21 -10.91 -5.96
C ALA A 236 9.67 -11.06 -6.45
N MET A 237 9.85 -11.53 -7.69
CA MET A 237 11.17 -11.63 -8.32
C MET A 237 11.73 -10.25 -8.70
N LEU A 238 10.90 -9.36 -9.25
CA LEU A 238 11.29 -7.97 -9.54
C LEU A 238 11.72 -7.23 -8.27
N HIS A 239 11.01 -7.44 -7.16
CA HIS A 239 11.41 -6.90 -5.87
C HIS A 239 12.78 -7.46 -5.43
N SER A 240 13.01 -8.77 -5.58
CA SER A 240 14.31 -9.38 -5.28
C SER A 240 15.44 -8.77 -6.12
N PHE A 241 15.21 -8.51 -7.42
CA PHE A 241 16.18 -7.81 -8.26
C PHE A 241 16.45 -6.38 -7.78
N GLN A 242 15.40 -5.63 -7.41
CA GLN A 242 15.57 -4.30 -6.82
C GLN A 242 16.45 -4.37 -5.56
N GLN A 243 16.22 -5.36 -4.69
CA GLN A 243 16.99 -5.54 -3.47
C GLN A 243 18.48 -5.78 -3.75
N TYR A 244 18.82 -6.66 -4.70
CA TYR A 244 20.22 -6.91 -5.08
C TYR A 244 20.91 -5.67 -5.64
N VAL A 245 20.20 -4.86 -6.44
CA VAL A 245 20.73 -3.57 -6.93
C VAL A 245 20.97 -2.62 -5.75
N GLU A 246 20.05 -2.53 -4.79
CA GLU A 246 20.25 -1.71 -3.59
C GLU A 246 21.41 -2.23 -2.71
N PHE A 247 21.66 -3.54 -2.65
CA PHE A 247 22.86 -4.09 -1.99
C PHE A 247 24.16 -3.68 -2.70
N MET A 248 24.18 -3.70 -4.04
CA MET A 248 25.35 -3.21 -4.79
C MET A 248 25.57 -1.72 -4.59
N GLU A 249 24.52 -0.90 -4.64
CA GLU A 249 24.59 0.54 -4.36
C GLU A 249 25.04 0.79 -2.90
N ALA A 250 24.54 0.02 -1.92
CA ALA A 250 24.95 0.10 -0.53
C ALA A 250 26.42 -0.27 -0.32
N SER A 251 26.95 -1.25 -1.06
CA SER A 251 28.38 -1.58 -1.01
C SER A 251 29.27 -0.39 -1.44
N GLN A 252 28.83 0.37 -2.44
CA GLN A 252 29.52 1.59 -2.91
C GLN A 252 29.45 2.70 -1.85
N VAL A 253 28.28 2.86 -1.22
CA VAL A 253 28.07 3.76 -0.10
C VAL A 253 29.01 3.43 1.06
N TYR A 254 29.09 2.16 1.48
CA TYR A 254 29.96 1.75 2.59
C TYR A 254 31.44 1.96 2.28
N ARG A 255 31.87 1.75 1.03
CA ARG A 255 33.24 2.07 0.59
C ARG A 255 33.55 3.56 0.68
N SER A 256 32.62 4.42 0.26
CA SER A 256 32.77 5.87 0.39
C SER A 256 32.81 6.28 1.87
N LEU A 257 31.97 5.65 2.70
CA LEU A 257 31.86 5.87 4.15
C LEU A 257 33.16 5.49 4.90
N GLN A 258 33.77 4.34 4.60
CA GLN A 258 35.06 3.92 5.20
C GLN A 258 36.19 4.91 4.95
N SER A 259 36.16 5.61 3.82
CA SER A 259 37.18 6.60 3.48
C SER A 259 36.77 8.03 3.89
N THR A 260 35.63 8.20 4.58
CA THR A 260 35.10 9.51 4.99
C THR A 260 35.80 9.99 6.26
N ASN A 261 36.44 11.15 6.17
CA ASN A 261 37.06 11.87 7.28
C ASN A 261 36.43 13.25 7.42
N ALA A 262 36.62 13.92 8.57
CA ALA A 262 36.03 15.24 8.86
C ALA A 262 36.30 16.32 7.78
N GLN A 263 37.43 16.24 7.08
CA GLN A 263 37.79 17.18 6.00
C GLN A 263 37.13 16.87 4.64
N ASN A 264 36.68 15.63 4.41
CA ASN A 264 36.13 15.18 3.13
C ASN A 264 34.62 14.89 3.21
N LEU A 265 33.98 15.38 4.27
CA LEU A 265 32.58 15.08 4.58
C LEU A 265 31.63 15.71 3.55
N ASP A 266 31.89 16.95 3.14
CA ASP A 266 31.02 17.67 2.19
C ASP A 266 30.99 17.00 0.82
N VAL A 267 32.15 16.65 0.24
CA VAL A 267 32.22 16.00 -1.09
C VAL A 267 31.53 14.64 -1.08
N LYS A 268 31.79 13.82 -0.05
CA LYS A 268 31.19 12.48 0.05
C LYS A 268 29.72 12.48 0.42
N SER A 269 29.28 13.49 1.16
CA SER A 269 27.86 13.69 1.45
C SER A 269 27.05 13.96 0.16
N GLN A 270 27.66 14.56 -0.88
CA GLN A 270 26.99 14.78 -2.16
C GLN A 270 26.81 13.48 -2.96
N GLU A 271 27.80 12.59 -2.94
CA GLU A 271 27.68 11.25 -3.54
C GLU A 271 26.57 10.45 -2.86
N LEU A 272 26.54 10.47 -1.52
CA LEU A 272 25.48 9.86 -0.73
C LEU A 272 24.11 10.46 -1.05
N LYS A 273 24.01 11.80 -1.14
CA LYS A 273 22.77 12.49 -1.51
C LYS A 273 22.21 11.98 -2.83
N ARG A 274 23.07 11.72 -3.82
CA ARG A 274 22.64 11.20 -5.14
C ARG A 274 22.03 9.80 -5.02
N VAL A 275 22.68 8.90 -4.27
CA VAL A 275 22.17 7.54 -4.05
C VAL A 275 20.87 7.56 -3.25
N LEU A 276 20.81 8.34 -2.17
CA LEU A 276 19.61 8.50 -1.34
C LEU A 276 18.43 9.08 -2.13
N GLN A 277 18.68 10.06 -3.01
CA GLN A 277 17.65 10.61 -3.89
C GLN A 277 17.14 9.55 -4.88
N ALA A 278 18.03 8.73 -5.44
CA ALA A 278 17.62 7.61 -6.29
C ALA A 278 16.75 6.59 -5.53
N TRP A 279 17.08 6.30 -4.26
CA TRP A 279 16.26 5.44 -3.39
C TRP A 279 14.89 6.06 -3.08
N ARG A 280 14.82 7.39 -2.93
CA ARG A 280 13.53 8.09 -2.74
C ARG A 280 12.62 8.00 -3.97
N GLU A 281 13.20 7.97 -5.16
CA GLU A 281 12.44 7.87 -6.42
C GLU A 281 12.08 6.41 -6.78
N ARG A 282 12.92 5.45 -6.38
CA ARG A 282 12.69 4.01 -6.58
C ARG A 282 11.87 3.43 -5.42
N LEU A 283 10.56 3.63 -5.46
CA LEU A 283 9.60 3.09 -4.50
C LEU A 283 8.69 2.06 -5.18
N PRO A 284 8.21 1.03 -4.45
CA PRO A 284 7.12 0.17 -4.91
C PRO A 284 5.85 0.99 -5.17
N ASN A 285 4.89 0.39 -5.86
CA ASN A 285 3.60 1.01 -6.09
C ASN A 285 2.75 1.00 -4.82
N ILE A 286 1.79 1.92 -4.76
CA ILE A 286 0.92 2.08 -3.58
C ILE A 286 -0.03 0.88 -3.38
N TRP A 287 -0.27 0.09 -4.42
CA TRP A 287 -1.13 -1.10 -4.37
C TRP A 287 -0.33 -2.39 -4.19
N ASP A 288 1.01 -2.34 -4.25
CA ASP A 288 1.83 -3.52 -4.02
C ASP A 288 1.69 -3.98 -2.57
N ASP A 289 1.93 -5.26 -2.34
CA ASP A 289 1.75 -5.89 -1.04
C ASP A 289 2.57 -5.23 0.08
N ILE A 290 2.00 -5.20 1.29
CA ILE A 290 2.60 -4.56 2.45
C ILE A 290 3.90 -5.23 2.88
N ASN A 291 4.07 -6.54 2.62
CA ASN A 291 5.31 -7.24 2.94
C ASN A 291 6.47 -6.75 2.08
N ILE A 292 6.23 -6.46 0.78
CA ILE A 292 7.25 -5.87 -0.11
C ILE A 292 7.66 -4.49 0.38
N TRP A 293 6.67 -3.69 0.81
CA TRP A 293 6.94 -2.39 1.42
C TRP A 293 7.72 -2.51 2.72
N ASN A 294 7.34 -3.44 3.60
CA ASN A 294 8.00 -3.65 4.87
C ASN A 294 9.45 -4.10 4.65
N ASP A 295 9.68 -5.03 3.74
CA ASP A 295 11.01 -5.54 3.41
C ASP A 295 11.97 -4.43 2.95
N LEU A 296 11.47 -3.56 2.08
CA LEU A 296 12.25 -2.41 1.61
C LEU A 296 12.54 -1.42 2.74
N VAL A 297 11.55 -1.18 3.61
CA VAL A 297 11.66 -0.25 4.75
C VAL A 297 12.69 -0.75 5.75
N THR A 298 12.59 -2.00 6.17
CA THR A 298 13.51 -2.61 7.15
C THR A 298 14.93 -2.65 6.60
N TRP A 299 15.12 -3.02 5.33
CA TRP A 299 16.43 -2.99 4.69
C TRP A 299 17.04 -1.59 4.68
N ARG A 300 16.28 -0.58 4.25
CA ARG A 300 16.79 0.80 4.21
C ARG A 300 17.05 1.35 5.60
N GLN A 301 16.25 0.98 6.61
CA GLN A 301 16.53 1.29 8.01
C GLN A 301 17.89 0.72 8.45
N HIS A 302 18.23 -0.51 8.08
CA HIS A 302 19.56 -1.08 8.35
C HIS A 302 20.68 -0.31 7.67
N ALA A 303 20.52 0.02 6.39
CA ALA A 303 21.50 0.82 5.65
C ALA A 303 21.70 2.20 6.30
N PHE A 304 20.62 2.86 6.71
CA PHE A 304 20.68 4.17 7.37
C PHE A 304 21.24 4.09 8.79
N ASN A 305 20.99 3.03 9.53
CA ASN A 305 21.59 2.79 10.85
C ASN A 305 23.10 2.64 10.76
N VAL A 306 23.63 1.94 9.74
CA VAL A 306 25.07 1.86 9.49
C VAL A 306 25.65 3.24 9.18
N ILE A 307 24.96 4.03 8.35
CA ILE A 307 25.35 5.41 8.04
C ILE A 307 25.39 6.28 9.30
N ASN A 308 24.36 6.20 10.15
CA ASN A 308 24.30 6.92 11.42
C ASN A 308 25.42 6.53 12.37
N LYS A 309 25.77 5.24 12.49
CA LYS A 309 26.88 4.78 13.34
C LYS A 309 28.22 5.41 12.94
N VAL A 310 28.49 5.58 11.64
CA VAL A 310 29.73 6.22 11.18
C VAL A 310 29.70 7.73 11.35
N TYR A 311 28.54 8.37 11.14
CA TYR A 311 28.41 9.82 11.32
C TYR A 311 28.39 10.28 12.77
N MET A 312 27.89 9.47 13.72
CA MET A 312 27.78 9.86 15.13
C MET A 312 29.11 10.33 15.76
N PRO A 313 30.25 9.61 15.60
CA PRO A 313 31.56 10.08 16.07
C PRO A 313 32.10 11.33 15.36
N LEU A 314 31.59 11.66 14.17
CA LEU A 314 32.00 12.84 13.38
C LEU A 314 31.20 14.10 13.79
N ILE A 315 30.11 13.97 14.54
CA ILE A 315 29.29 15.11 15.00
C ILE A 315 30.05 16.07 15.94
N PRO A 316 30.76 15.61 16.99
CA PRO A 316 31.43 16.51 17.93
C PRO A 316 32.62 17.25 17.29
N SER A 317 33.28 16.64 16.29
CA SER A 317 34.39 17.26 15.58
C SER A 317 33.94 18.35 14.59
N LEU A 318 32.72 18.27 14.07
CA LEU A 318 32.10 19.32 13.25
C LEU A 318 31.65 20.53 14.09
N GLN A 319 31.21 20.32 15.34
CA GLN A 319 30.78 21.40 16.23
C GLN A 319 31.90 22.37 16.61
N GLN A 320 33.17 21.95 16.57
CA GLN A 320 34.32 22.84 16.80
C GLN A 320 34.60 23.81 15.63
N ASN A 321 34.10 23.53 14.41
CA ASN A 321 34.41 24.31 13.20
C ASN A 321 33.29 25.28 12.76
N ASN A 322 32.35 25.60 13.66
CA ASN A 322 31.46 26.76 13.61
C ASN A 322 30.92 27.13 12.20
N THR A 323 30.26 26.18 11.56
CA THR A 323 29.48 26.44 10.33
C THR A 323 28.13 25.74 10.43
N SER A 324 27.12 26.37 9.87
CA SER A 324 25.70 26.01 9.76
C SER A 324 25.39 24.67 9.04
N ASN A 325 26.35 23.73 9.04
CA ASN A 325 26.34 22.44 8.34
C ASN A 325 25.91 21.24 9.21
N ASN A 326 25.33 21.47 10.40
CA ASN A 326 24.83 20.40 11.29
C ASN A 326 23.74 19.50 10.63
N SER A 327 23.13 19.92 9.52
CA SER A 327 22.10 19.16 8.81
C SER A 327 22.64 17.91 8.10
N TYR A 328 23.93 17.87 7.73
CA TYR A 328 24.52 16.69 7.08
C TYR A 328 24.67 15.50 8.04
N ALA A 329 24.94 15.75 9.31
CA ALA A 329 25.23 14.70 10.27
C ALA A 329 23.98 13.98 10.79
N PHE A 330 22.81 14.64 10.77
CA PHE A 330 21.51 14.04 11.10
C PHE A 330 20.79 13.45 9.89
N ARG A 331 21.41 13.46 8.71
CA ARG A 331 20.76 13.06 7.46
C ARG A 331 20.22 11.63 7.49
N GLY A 332 20.96 10.67 8.02
CA GLY A 332 20.47 9.30 8.11
C GLY A 332 19.24 9.17 9.01
N TYR A 333 19.12 9.96 10.08
CA TYR A 333 17.91 10.02 10.91
C TYR A 333 16.71 10.60 10.16
N HIS A 334 16.91 11.66 9.36
CA HIS A 334 15.86 12.23 8.50
C HIS A 334 15.39 11.22 7.43
N GLU A 335 16.32 10.53 6.77
CA GLU A 335 15.92 9.51 5.78
C GLU A 335 15.10 8.36 6.41
N ILE A 336 15.42 7.94 7.64
CA ILE A 336 14.61 6.95 8.38
C ILE A 336 13.19 7.50 8.62
N ALA A 337 13.06 8.72 9.11
CA ALA A 337 11.76 9.35 9.37
C ALA A 337 10.94 9.51 8.08
N TRP A 338 11.58 9.84 6.95
CA TRP A 338 10.93 9.91 5.64
C TRP A 338 10.36 8.56 5.21
N ILE A 339 11.14 7.47 5.33
CA ILE A 339 10.68 6.12 4.96
C ILE A 339 9.52 5.68 5.85
N ILE A 340 9.61 5.87 7.17
CA ILE A 340 8.55 5.49 8.11
C ILE A 340 7.25 6.23 7.78
N ASN A 341 7.32 7.55 7.52
CA ASN A 341 6.15 8.33 7.12
C ASN A 341 5.54 7.82 5.80
N ARG A 342 6.37 7.43 4.84
CA ARG A 342 5.89 6.87 3.57
C ARG A 342 5.22 5.51 3.77
N PHE A 343 5.82 4.64 4.58
CA PHE A 343 5.26 3.34 4.93
C PHE A 343 3.92 3.49 5.65
N ALA A 344 3.82 4.38 6.65
CA ALA A 344 2.57 4.66 7.35
C ALA A 344 1.48 5.17 6.40
N HIS A 345 1.84 6.00 5.41
CA HIS A 345 0.90 6.45 4.39
C HIS A 345 0.34 5.30 3.54
N VAL A 346 1.19 4.34 3.16
CA VAL A 346 0.81 3.15 2.39
C VAL A 346 -0.03 2.21 3.27
N ALA A 347 0.37 1.91 4.49
CA ALA A 347 -0.41 1.10 5.43
C ALA A 347 -1.85 1.64 5.60
N ARG A 348 -2.00 2.96 5.73
CA ARG A 348 -3.33 3.61 5.77
C ARG A 348 -4.12 3.46 4.47
N LYS A 349 -3.45 3.41 3.30
CA LYS A 349 -4.09 3.17 2.00
C LYS A 349 -4.60 1.73 1.85
N HIS A 350 -3.91 0.77 2.44
CA HIS A 350 -4.37 -0.62 2.57
C HIS A 350 -5.39 -0.82 3.72
N ASN A 351 -5.86 0.26 4.35
CA ASN A 351 -6.81 0.23 5.48
C ASN A 351 -6.31 -0.47 6.76
N MET A 352 -4.99 -0.52 6.98
CA MET A 352 -4.40 -1.03 8.22
C MET A 352 -4.05 0.14 9.17
N SER A 353 -5.03 0.54 9.99
CA SER A 353 -4.90 1.70 10.90
C SER A 353 -3.97 1.43 12.08
N GLU A 354 -3.97 0.22 12.64
CA GLU A 354 -3.13 -0.15 13.77
C GLU A 354 -1.64 -0.13 13.41
N VAL A 355 -1.29 -0.78 12.30
CA VAL A 355 0.08 -0.77 11.74
C VAL A 355 0.56 0.66 11.46
N CYS A 356 -0.32 1.52 10.92
CA CYS A 356 -0.03 2.95 10.75
C CYS A 356 0.39 3.60 12.08
N ILE A 357 -0.40 3.44 13.14
CA ILE A 357 -0.14 4.08 14.44
C ILE A 357 1.17 3.54 15.05
N THR A 358 1.36 2.23 15.06
CA THR A 358 2.56 1.57 15.60
C THR A 358 3.85 1.98 14.87
N GLN A 359 3.78 2.27 13.58
CA GLN A 359 4.95 2.76 12.84
C GLN A 359 5.21 4.25 13.11
N LEU A 360 4.16 5.06 13.27
CA LEU A 360 4.31 6.47 13.60
C LEU A 360 4.86 6.70 15.02
N THR A 361 4.66 5.77 15.96
CA THR A 361 5.27 5.87 17.31
C THR A 361 6.79 5.67 17.26
N LYS A 362 7.32 4.84 16.34
CA LYS A 362 8.76 4.65 16.16
C LYS A 362 9.50 5.94 15.78
N ILE A 363 8.82 6.95 15.24
CA ILE A 363 9.44 8.25 14.91
C ILE A 363 9.96 8.96 16.17
N TYR A 364 9.32 8.74 17.34
CA TYR A 364 9.74 9.39 18.59
C TYR A 364 11.08 8.90 19.14
N THR A 365 11.62 7.79 18.61
CA THR A 365 12.94 7.28 19.01
C THR A 365 14.08 8.06 18.35
N LEU A 366 13.78 8.83 17.29
CA LEU A 366 14.79 9.56 16.52
C LEU A 366 15.09 10.92 17.17
N PRO A 367 16.37 11.29 17.35
CA PRO A 367 16.75 12.61 17.84
C PRO A 367 16.54 13.65 16.73
N ASN A 368 15.94 14.80 17.07
CA ASN A 368 15.79 15.99 16.21
C ASN A 368 14.99 15.73 14.91
N ILE A 369 13.66 15.71 15.00
CA ILE A 369 12.74 15.49 13.87
C ILE A 369 12.60 16.76 13.02
N GLU A 370 12.67 16.64 11.70
CA GLU A 370 12.44 17.79 10.80
C GLU A 370 10.97 18.23 10.85
N ILE A 371 10.72 19.54 10.75
CA ILE A 371 9.38 20.13 10.76
C ILE A 371 8.46 19.47 9.69
N GLN A 372 8.99 19.15 8.51
CA GLN A 372 8.23 18.49 7.44
C GLN A 372 7.81 17.07 7.81
N GLU A 373 8.68 16.31 8.47
CA GLU A 373 8.42 14.92 8.89
C GLU A 373 7.43 14.86 10.05
N ALA A 374 7.55 15.80 11.00
CA ALA A 374 6.58 15.98 12.07
C ALA A 374 5.18 16.30 11.53
N PHE A 375 5.10 17.15 10.50
CA PHE A 375 3.84 17.45 9.83
C PHE A 375 3.23 16.20 9.16
N LEU A 376 4.02 15.46 8.38
CA LEU A 376 3.55 14.24 7.71
C LEU A 376 3.07 13.19 8.73
N LYS A 377 3.80 13.01 9.83
CA LYS A 377 3.40 12.14 10.94
C LYS A 377 2.04 12.53 11.50
N LEU A 378 1.89 13.78 11.94
CA LEU A 378 0.64 14.25 12.55
C LEU A 378 -0.53 14.14 11.57
N ARG A 379 -0.26 14.43 10.30
CA ARG A 379 -1.26 14.32 9.23
C ARG A 379 -1.74 12.88 9.03
N GLU A 380 -0.83 11.91 8.96
CA GLU A 380 -1.23 10.51 8.80
C GLU A 380 -1.87 9.95 10.07
N GLN A 381 -1.37 10.31 11.26
CA GLN A 381 -1.98 9.95 12.55
C GLN A 381 -3.44 10.44 12.63
N ALA A 382 -3.68 11.71 12.30
CA ALA A 382 -5.03 12.27 12.21
C ALA A 382 -5.91 11.50 11.21
N LYS A 383 -5.40 11.17 10.02
CA LYS A 383 -6.19 10.40 9.04
C LYS A 383 -6.46 8.96 9.49
N CYS A 384 -5.58 8.34 10.27
CA CYS A 384 -5.79 6.99 10.82
C CYS A 384 -6.95 7.03 11.84
N HIS A 385 -6.96 7.98 12.78
CA HIS A 385 -8.12 8.17 13.69
C HIS A 385 -9.42 8.59 12.99
N TYR A 386 -9.33 9.25 11.83
CA TYR A 386 -10.52 9.63 11.06
C TYR A 386 -11.28 8.43 10.47
N GLN A 387 -10.64 7.28 10.28
CA GLN A 387 -11.29 6.07 9.76
C GLN A 387 -12.19 5.41 10.81
N ASN A 388 -11.81 5.48 12.10
CA ASN A 388 -12.54 4.87 13.20
C ASN A 388 -13.45 5.89 13.89
N PRO A 389 -14.80 5.75 13.83
CA PRO A 389 -15.71 6.69 14.49
C PRO A 389 -15.54 6.80 16.01
N ALA A 390 -15.11 5.73 16.66
CA ALA A 390 -14.88 5.69 18.11
C ALA A 390 -13.64 6.49 18.55
N GLU A 391 -12.68 6.72 17.65
CA GLU A 391 -11.41 7.42 17.92
C GLU A 391 -11.40 8.87 17.44
N LEU A 392 -12.54 9.42 17.03
CA LEU A 392 -12.61 10.80 16.52
C LEU A 392 -12.20 11.83 17.56
N ASN A 393 -12.53 11.60 18.84
CA ASN A 393 -12.17 12.49 19.94
C ASN A 393 -10.65 12.50 20.19
N THR A 394 -10.00 11.33 20.17
CA THR A 394 -8.54 11.23 20.37
C THR A 394 -7.80 11.92 19.23
N GLY A 395 -8.29 11.77 17.99
CA GLY A 395 -7.78 12.51 16.83
C GLY A 395 -7.92 14.03 16.98
N LEU A 396 -9.05 14.51 17.51
CA LEU A 396 -9.30 15.93 17.73
C LEU A 396 -8.38 16.52 18.80
N ASP A 397 -8.16 15.81 19.91
CA ASP A 397 -7.31 16.26 21.01
C ASP A 397 -5.84 16.36 20.58
N VAL A 398 -5.36 15.39 19.79
CA VAL A 398 -4.02 15.45 19.21
C VAL A 398 -3.87 16.68 18.31
N ILE A 399 -4.91 17.03 17.56
CA ILE A 399 -4.90 18.22 16.69
C ILE A 399 -4.93 19.51 17.53
N SER A 400 -5.85 19.64 18.48
CA SER A 400 -5.99 20.86 19.27
C SER A 400 -4.75 21.19 20.11
N ASN A 401 -4.06 20.16 20.60
CA ASN A 401 -2.93 20.31 21.51
C ASN A 401 -1.59 20.50 20.78
N THR A 402 -1.56 20.42 19.44
CA THR A 402 -0.33 20.68 18.68
C THR A 402 -0.04 22.17 18.55
N ASN A 403 1.23 22.54 18.74
CA ASN A 403 1.67 23.91 18.57
C ASN A 403 1.86 24.26 17.09
N LEU A 404 0.93 25.04 16.54
CA LEU A 404 0.88 25.42 15.12
C LEU A 404 1.93 26.47 14.70
N VAL A 405 2.73 27.00 15.64
CA VAL A 405 3.70 28.09 15.37
C VAL A 405 4.87 27.62 14.51
N TYR A 406 5.22 26.34 14.57
CA TYR A 406 6.37 25.79 13.84
C TYR A 406 6.06 25.41 12.38
N PHE A 407 4.80 25.41 11.96
CA PHE A 407 4.39 24.98 10.62
C PHE A 407 4.29 26.14 9.63
N ALA A 408 4.57 25.85 8.36
CA ALA A 408 4.32 26.80 7.28
C ALA A 408 2.81 27.10 7.16
N GLY A 409 2.45 28.27 6.61
CA GLY A 409 1.05 28.69 6.45
C GLY A 409 0.16 27.65 5.76
N GLN A 410 0.67 27.01 4.71
CA GLN A 410 -0.03 25.94 3.98
C GLN A 410 -0.24 24.66 4.83
N GLN A 411 0.76 24.26 5.61
CA GLN A 411 0.68 23.11 6.52
C GLN A 411 -0.34 23.38 7.64
N LYS A 412 -0.31 24.59 8.20
CA LYS A 412 -1.28 25.06 9.20
C LYS A 412 -2.70 25.05 8.65
N ALA A 413 -2.90 25.53 7.41
CA ALA A 413 -4.19 25.49 6.74
C ALA A 413 -4.68 24.04 6.58
N GLU A 414 -3.86 23.10 6.06
CA GLU A 414 -4.26 21.70 5.95
C GLU A 414 -4.63 21.10 7.31
N PHE A 415 -3.90 21.44 8.37
CA PHE A 415 -4.18 20.92 9.71
C PHE A 415 -5.52 21.42 10.28
N ILE A 416 -5.84 22.70 10.07
CA ILE A 416 -7.13 23.26 10.49
C ILE A 416 -8.27 22.71 9.63
N THR A 417 -8.05 22.40 8.34
CA THR A 417 -9.08 21.69 7.55
C THR A 417 -9.40 20.32 8.14
N LEU A 418 -8.39 19.58 8.60
CA LEU A 418 -8.60 18.28 9.26
C LEU A 418 -9.39 18.47 10.56
N LYS A 419 -9.08 19.49 11.36
CA LYS A 419 -9.87 19.86 12.55
C LYS A 419 -11.35 20.06 12.19
N GLY A 420 -11.64 20.82 11.14
CA GLY A 420 -13.00 21.03 10.63
C GLY A 420 -13.69 19.72 10.23
N MET A 421 -12.96 18.79 9.59
CA MET A 421 -13.49 17.47 9.23
C MET A 421 -13.84 16.61 10.45
N PHE A 422 -13.05 16.66 11.53
CA PHE A 422 -13.36 15.97 12.78
C PHE A 422 -14.60 16.54 13.46
N LEU A 423 -14.68 17.86 13.58
CA LEU A 423 -15.84 18.55 14.17
C LEU A 423 -17.12 18.30 13.38
N ALA A 424 -17.03 18.24 12.04
CA ALA A 424 -18.14 17.89 11.17
C ALA A 424 -18.66 16.47 11.42
N LYS A 425 -17.78 15.49 11.68
CA LYS A 425 -18.18 14.12 12.03
C LYS A 425 -18.71 13.98 13.46
N LEU A 426 -18.27 14.86 14.38
CA LEU A 426 -18.73 14.90 15.78
C LEU A 426 -20.05 15.65 15.96
N ASN A 427 -20.73 16.02 14.86
CA ASN A 427 -21.99 16.78 14.86
C ASN A 427 -21.89 18.15 15.58
N ALA A 428 -20.75 18.82 15.50
CA ALA A 428 -20.55 20.20 15.99
C ALA A 428 -20.42 21.16 14.78
N PRO A 429 -21.55 21.56 14.16
CA PRO A 429 -21.49 22.07 12.81
C PRO A 429 -21.05 23.55 12.76
N ASP A 430 -21.28 24.35 13.79
CA ASP A 430 -20.92 25.77 13.78
C ASP A 430 -19.42 25.98 13.99
N ASP A 431 -18.83 25.22 14.92
CA ASP A 431 -17.38 25.18 15.13
C ASP A 431 -16.64 24.62 13.90
N ALA A 432 -17.24 23.64 13.20
CA ALA A 432 -16.72 23.12 11.94
C ALA A 432 -16.69 24.21 10.87
N ASN A 433 -17.77 24.98 10.70
CA ASN A 433 -17.83 26.05 9.72
C ASN A 433 -16.79 27.15 10.01
N GLN A 434 -16.63 27.53 11.28
CA GLN A 434 -15.59 28.49 11.69
C GLN A 434 -14.18 27.93 11.41
N SER A 435 -13.95 26.65 11.67
CA SER A 435 -12.67 25.99 11.39
C SER A 435 -12.36 25.99 9.89
N PHE A 436 -13.33 25.69 9.02
CA PHE A 436 -13.14 25.77 7.57
C PHE A 436 -12.89 27.20 7.10
N ALA A 437 -13.62 28.19 7.61
CA ALA A 437 -13.42 29.60 7.29
C ALA A 437 -12.01 30.07 7.65
N THR A 438 -11.52 29.73 8.85
CA THR A 438 -10.15 30.07 9.27
C THR A 438 -9.09 29.35 8.44
N ALA A 439 -9.32 28.10 8.02
CA ALA A 439 -8.38 27.37 7.16
C ALA A 439 -8.24 28.04 5.78
N VAL A 440 -9.36 28.43 5.17
CA VAL A 440 -9.38 29.08 3.85
C VAL A 440 -8.79 30.49 3.89
N GLN A 441 -8.99 31.24 4.97
CA GLN A 441 -8.39 32.56 5.16
C GLN A 441 -6.86 32.51 5.27
N LEU A 442 -6.31 31.43 5.82
CA LEU A 442 -4.87 31.24 5.95
C LEU A 442 -4.20 30.92 4.61
N ASP A 443 -4.82 30.06 3.80
CA ASP A 443 -4.32 29.73 2.47
C ASP A 443 -5.47 29.51 1.49
N LEU A 444 -5.66 30.50 0.62
CA LEU A 444 -6.65 30.47 -0.47
C LEU A 444 -6.29 29.42 -1.53
N ASN A 445 -5.03 29.03 -1.65
CA ASN A 445 -4.51 28.13 -2.68
C ASN A 445 -4.58 26.65 -2.30
N LEU A 446 -5.29 26.28 -1.23
CA LEU A 446 -5.48 24.89 -0.82
C LEU A 446 -6.82 24.31 -1.34
N PRO A 447 -6.86 23.65 -2.52
CA PRO A 447 -8.10 23.12 -3.10
C PRO A 447 -8.83 22.11 -2.21
N LYS A 448 -8.10 21.38 -1.37
CA LYS A 448 -8.69 20.40 -0.45
C LYS A 448 -9.56 21.06 0.63
N ALA A 449 -9.16 22.23 1.13
CA ALA A 449 -9.94 22.98 2.11
C ALA A 449 -11.32 23.33 1.55
N TRP A 450 -11.32 23.89 0.35
CA TRP A 450 -12.52 24.27 -0.37
C TRP A 450 -13.43 23.08 -0.69
N ALA A 451 -12.86 21.95 -1.13
CA ALA A 451 -13.66 20.76 -1.42
C ALA A 451 -14.32 20.17 -0.17
N GLU A 452 -13.59 20.05 0.95
CA GLU A 452 -14.15 19.54 2.21
C GLU A 452 -15.21 20.50 2.78
N TRP A 453 -15.00 21.81 2.67
CA TRP A 453 -16.00 22.80 3.07
C TRP A 453 -17.26 22.72 2.19
N GLY A 454 -17.09 22.48 0.88
CA GLY A 454 -18.19 22.18 -0.03
C GLY A 454 -18.96 20.92 0.38
N PHE A 455 -18.27 19.81 0.67
CA PHE A 455 -18.90 18.57 1.16
C PHE A 455 -19.63 18.75 2.49
N PHE A 456 -19.09 19.57 3.38
CA PHE A 456 -19.74 19.91 4.64
C PHE A 456 -21.07 20.66 4.43
N ASN A 457 -21.06 21.69 3.58
CA ASN A 457 -22.27 22.45 3.24
C ASN A 457 -23.29 21.59 2.48
N ASP A 458 -22.82 20.67 1.63
CA ASP A 458 -23.66 19.69 0.94
C ASP A 458 -24.37 18.71 1.88
N ASN A 459 -23.70 18.27 2.95
CA ASN A 459 -24.31 17.40 3.95
C ASN A 459 -25.34 18.18 4.77
N ARG A 460 -25.05 19.43 5.17
CA ARG A 460 -26.04 20.33 5.80
C ARG A 460 -27.25 20.56 4.89
N PHE A 461 -27.04 20.73 3.59
CA PHE A 461 -28.12 20.89 2.63
C PHE A 461 -29.02 19.65 2.57
N LYS A 462 -28.46 18.43 2.61
CA LYS A 462 -29.26 17.20 2.65
C LYS A 462 -30.10 17.06 3.91
N GLU A 463 -29.66 17.63 5.03
CA GLU A 463 -30.38 17.58 6.31
C GLU A 463 -31.47 18.65 6.41
N ASN A 464 -31.18 19.89 6.00
CA ASN A 464 -32.06 21.04 6.21
C ASN A 464 -32.82 21.51 4.95
N ASN A 465 -32.44 21.06 3.74
CA ASN A 465 -32.94 21.52 2.43
C ASN A 465 -32.88 23.05 2.19
N ASP A 466 -32.10 23.80 2.97
CA ASP A 466 -31.95 25.25 2.79
C ASP A 466 -31.04 25.60 1.60
N LEU A 467 -31.58 26.30 0.60
CA LEU A 467 -30.82 26.73 -0.59
C LEU A 467 -29.62 27.63 -0.28
N ALA A 468 -29.60 28.31 0.86
CA ALA A 468 -28.45 29.09 1.29
C ALA A 468 -27.19 28.22 1.41
N TYR A 469 -27.29 27.01 1.95
CA TYR A 469 -26.13 26.10 2.05
C TYR A 469 -25.69 25.57 0.68
N ALA A 470 -26.64 25.32 -0.23
CA ALA A 470 -26.33 24.93 -1.61
C ALA A 470 -25.55 26.03 -2.35
N LYS A 471 -25.91 27.30 -2.19
CA LYS A 471 -25.17 28.46 -2.72
C LYS A 471 -23.72 28.50 -2.23
N HIS A 472 -23.50 28.29 -0.94
CA HIS A 472 -22.15 28.24 -0.37
C HIS A 472 -21.37 27.02 -0.86
N ALA A 473 -22.02 25.86 -0.99
CA ALA A 473 -21.40 24.64 -1.51
C ALA A 473 -20.94 24.79 -2.96
N ILE A 474 -21.77 25.34 -3.86
CA ILE A 474 -21.41 25.59 -5.26
C ILE A 474 -20.21 26.53 -5.35
N SER A 475 -20.22 27.64 -4.60
CA SER A 475 -19.09 28.58 -4.57
C SER A 475 -17.80 27.89 -4.14
N CYS A 476 -17.85 27.08 -3.07
CA CYS A 476 -16.69 26.31 -2.59
C CYS A 476 -16.22 25.27 -3.62
N TYR A 477 -17.13 24.56 -4.28
CA TYR A 477 -16.77 23.56 -5.29
C TYR A 477 -16.19 24.18 -6.55
N LEU A 478 -16.66 25.36 -6.98
CA LEU A 478 -16.10 26.08 -8.12
C LEU A 478 -14.67 26.56 -7.82
N GLN A 479 -14.45 27.16 -6.66
CA GLN A 479 -13.09 27.55 -6.20
C GLN A 479 -12.17 26.32 -6.10
N ALA A 480 -12.67 25.22 -5.55
CA ALA A 480 -11.90 23.97 -5.48
C ALA A 480 -11.58 23.42 -6.88
N ALA A 481 -12.53 23.45 -7.82
CA ALA A 481 -12.36 22.93 -9.17
C ALA A 481 -11.34 23.75 -9.98
N GLY A 482 -11.35 25.08 -9.88
CA GLY A 482 -10.35 25.94 -10.52
C GLY A 482 -8.93 25.66 -10.03
N LEU A 483 -8.77 25.38 -8.73
CA LEU A 483 -7.48 25.03 -8.14
C LEU A 483 -7.07 23.57 -8.38
N TYR A 484 -8.02 22.64 -8.53
CA TYR A 484 -7.75 21.23 -8.83
C TYR A 484 -7.42 21.00 -10.31
N LYS A 485 -6.13 20.87 -10.62
CA LYS A 485 -5.68 20.40 -11.95
C LYS A 485 -5.88 18.89 -12.18
N ASN A 486 -6.28 18.13 -11.17
CA ASN A 486 -6.36 16.66 -11.18
C ASN A 486 -7.77 16.11 -11.48
N ASN A 487 -7.86 14.81 -11.81
CA ASN A 487 -9.12 14.08 -12.03
C ASN A 487 -10.16 14.20 -10.90
N LYS A 488 -9.73 14.57 -9.68
CA LYS A 488 -10.62 14.79 -8.53
C LYS A 488 -11.61 15.93 -8.76
N ALA A 489 -11.28 16.90 -9.63
CA ALA A 489 -12.19 17.97 -10.02
C ALA A 489 -13.49 17.42 -10.64
N ARG A 490 -13.42 16.33 -11.42
CA ARG A 490 -14.59 15.74 -12.12
C ARG A 490 -15.71 15.36 -11.18
N ARG A 491 -15.40 14.81 -9.99
CA ARG A 491 -16.43 14.49 -8.99
C ARG A 491 -17.13 15.74 -8.47
N LEU A 492 -16.37 16.83 -8.27
CA LEU A 492 -16.91 18.11 -7.82
C LEU A 492 -17.79 18.73 -8.90
N LEU A 493 -17.35 18.71 -10.16
CA LEU A 493 -18.12 19.20 -11.31
C LEU A 493 -19.46 18.47 -11.47
N CYS A 494 -19.46 17.13 -11.35
CA CYS A 494 -20.70 16.34 -11.32
C CYS A 494 -21.65 16.80 -10.22
N ARG A 495 -21.12 17.13 -9.04
CA ARG A 495 -21.92 17.57 -7.91
C ARG A 495 -22.49 18.97 -8.12
N ILE A 496 -21.70 19.88 -8.70
CA ILE A 496 -22.16 21.21 -9.11
C ILE A 496 -23.34 21.10 -10.07
N LEU A 497 -23.23 20.29 -11.13
CA LEU A 497 -24.33 20.08 -12.09
C LEU A 497 -25.60 19.55 -11.41
N TRP A 498 -25.44 18.61 -10.47
CA TRP A 498 -26.57 18.08 -9.72
C TRP A 498 -27.21 19.14 -8.82
N LEU A 499 -26.43 19.96 -8.12
CA LEU A 499 -26.96 21.05 -7.28
C LEU A 499 -27.69 22.10 -8.12
N ILE A 500 -27.15 22.45 -9.30
CA ILE A 500 -27.79 23.38 -10.23
C ILE A 500 -29.11 22.81 -10.78
N SER A 501 -29.24 21.49 -10.95
CA SER A 501 -30.52 20.90 -11.39
C SER A 501 -31.67 21.08 -10.38
N LEU A 502 -31.33 21.35 -9.12
CA LEU A 502 -32.28 21.57 -8.03
C LEU A 502 -32.62 23.06 -7.82
N ASP A 503 -32.26 23.94 -8.77
CA ASP A 503 -32.47 25.38 -8.63
C ASP A 503 -33.95 25.76 -8.54
N ASP A 504 -34.18 26.83 -7.77
CA ASP A 504 -35.48 27.45 -7.56
C ASP A 504 -35.88 28.30 -8.77
N VAL A 505 -37.17 28.68 -8.84
CA VAL A 505 -37.72 29.59 -9.86
C VAL A 505 -36.97 30.93 -9.94
N ASN A 506 -36.31 31.34 -8.85
CA ASN A 506 -35.54 32.59 -8.75
C ASN A 506 -34.11 32.49 -9.31
N GLY A 507 -33.63 31.31 -9.71
CA GLY A 507 -32.31 31.16 -10.34
C GLY A 507 -31.12 31.49 -9.44
N THR A 508 -31.28 31.37 -8.11
CA THR A 508 -30.26 31.80 -7.15
C THR A 508 -28.97 30.97 -7.23
N LEU A 509 -29.04 29.70 -7.63
CA LEU A 509 -27.85 28.86 -7.80
C LEU A 509 -27.17 29.17 -9.13
N ALA A 510 -27.93 29.42 -10.20
CA ALA A 510 -27.39 29.88 -11.48
C ALA A 510 -26.62 31.20 -11.36
N GLU A 511 -27.15 32.19 -10.62
CA GLU A 511 -26.47 33.46 -10.37
C GLU A 511 -25.12 33.25 -9.67
N THR A 512 -25.03 32.29 -8.76
CA THR A 512 -23.77 32.00 -8.04
C THR A 512 -22.72 31.32 -8.92
N PHE A 513 -23.17 30.55 -9.90
CA PHE A 513 -22.31 29.94 -10.88
C PHE A 513 -21.76 30.99 -11.85
N GLU A 514 -22.62 31.91 -12.31
CA GLU A 514 -22.23 33.02 -13.20
C GLU A 514 -21.34 34.05 -12.49
N ALA A 515 -21.56 34.30 -11.20
CA ALA A 515 -20.76 35.23 -10.40
C ALA A 515 -19.32 34.75 -10.15
N HIS A 516 -18.99 33.50 -10.49
CA HIS A 516 -17.67 32.94 -10.23
C HIS A 516 -16.63 33.44 -11.24
N GLN A 517 -15.65 34.21 -10.75
CA GLN A 517 -14.58 34.83 -11.57
C GLN A 517 -13.31 33.97 -11.71
N GLY A 518 -13.37 32.67 -11.42
CA GLY A 518 -12.22 31.76 -11.47
C GLY A 518 -11.98 31.14 -12.87
N GLU A 519 -10.74 30.73 -13.13
CA GLU A 519 -10.40 29.97 -14.34
C GLU A 519 -11.02 28.57 -14.26
N MET A 520 -12.03 28.32 -15.10
CA MET A 520 -12.75 27.05 -15.13
C MET A 520 -11.92 26.01 -15.89
N PRO A 521 -11.69 24.80 -15.33
CA PRO A 521 -10.88 23.79 -15.98
C PRO A 521 -11.62 23.15 -17.18
N VAL A 522 -11.56 23.80 -18.34
CA VAL A 522 -12.27 23.42 -19.58
C VAL A 522 -12.02 21.96 -19.96
N TRP A 523 -10.80 21.46 -19.77
CA TRP A 523 -10.46 20.07 -20.08
C TRP A 523 -11.22 19.04 -19.23
N HIS A 524 -11.46 19.32 -17.95
CA HIS A 524 -12.19 18.41 -17.06
C HIS A 524 -13.69 18.41 -17.35
N TRP A 525 -14.22 19.51 -17.89
CA TRP A 525 -15.59 19.59 -18.37
C TRP A 525 -15.83 18.73 -19.61
N ASN A 526 -14.87 18.60 -20.53
CA ASN A 526 -15.04 17.81 -21.76
C ASN A 526 -15.45 16.35 -21.51
N CYS A 527 -14.97 15.70 -20.45
CA CYS A 527 -15.37 14.33 -20.14
C CYS A 527 -16.83 14.19 -19.64
N GLN A 528 -17.44 15.26 -19.11
CA GLN A 528 -18.76 15.21 -18.47
C GLN A 528 -19.84 15.96 -19.26
N VAL A 529 -19.50 17.09 -19.88
CA VAL A 529 -20.47 17.94 -20.60
C VAL A 529 -20.88 17.33 -21.93
N ILE A 530 -20.05 16.51 -22.56
CA ILE A 530 -20.41 15.90 -23.85
C ILE A 530 -21.62 14.95 -23.72
N PRO A 531 -21.72 14.08 -22.68
CA PRO A 531 -22.93 13.28 -22.48
C PRO A 531 -24.10 13.99 -21.76
N THR A 532 -23.86 14.92 -20.82
CA THR A 532 -24.93 15.56 -20.02
C THR A 532 -25.36 16.95 -20.48
N GLY A 533 -24.50 17.67 -21.21
CA GLY A 533 -24.81 18.99 -21.76
C GLY A 533 -25.99 19.01 -22.75
N PRO A 534 -26.14 18.02 -23.65
CA PRO A 534 -27.30 17.95 -24.54
C PRO A 534 -28.60 17.67 -23.79
N THR A 535 -28.57 16.94 -22.68
CA THR A 535 -29.78 16.58 -21.91
C THR A 535 -30.22 17.71 -20.97
N LEU A 536 -29.28 18.44 -20.37
CA LEU A 536 -29.58 19.63 -19.56
C LEU A 536 -30.16 20.78 -20.40
N SER A 537 -29.70 20.96 -21.64
CA SER A 537 -30.30 21.92 -22.57
C SER A 537 -31.72 21.54 -22.99
N ILE A 538 -32.05 20.24 -23.04
CA ILE A 538 -33.41 19.74 -23.31
C ILE A 538 -34.32 19.92 -22.09
N GLU A 539 -33.84 19.73 -20.86
CA GLU A 539 -34.64 19.95 -19.65
C GLU A 539 -34.98 21.43 -19.41
N ASN A 540 -34.04 22.35 -19.66
CA ASN A 540 -34.33 23.79 -19.63
C ASN A 540 -35.31 24.20 -20.74
N ASN A 541 -35.21 23.61 -21.94
CA ASN A 541 -36.21 23.83 -22.99
C ASN A 541 -37.60 23.27 -22.62
N LYS A 542 -37.69 22.16 -21.88
CA LYS A 542 -38.99 21.63 -21.41
C LYS A 542 -39.65 22.50 -20.35
N ARG A 543 -38.89 23.12 -19.44
CA ARG A 543 -39.45 24.09 -18.47
C ARG A 543 -39.86 25.42 -19.11
N GLY A 544 -39.29 25.77 -20.27
CA GLY A 544 -39.64 26.98 -21.03
C GLY A 544 -40.78 26.85 -22.06
N LEU A 545 -41.34 25.65 -22.27
CA LEU A 545 -42.26 25.36 -23.38
C LEU A 545 -43.77 25.36 -23.02
N ASP A 546 -44.17 25.85 -21.86
CA ASP A 546 -45.60 26.03 -21.51
C ASP A 546 -46.22 27.34 -22.06
N GLY A 547 -45.53 28.05 -22.97
CA GLY A 547 -46.05 29.23 -23.65
C GLY A 547 -45.69 29.28 -25.14
N TYR A 548 -46.68 28.99 -25.98
CA TYR A 548 -46.77 29.24 -27.44
C TYR A 548 -46.24 28.19 -28.44
N PRO A 549 -46.86 28.09 -29.64
CA PRO A 549 -47.12 26.82 -30.31
C PRO A 549 -46.02 26.36 -31.28
N LYS A 550 -46.02 25.04 -31.47
CA LYS A 550 -45.28 24.25 -32.45
C LYS A 550 -45.20 24.91 -33.83
N THR A 551 -43.98 25.17 -34.33
CA THR A 551 -43.70 25.14 -35.78
C THR A 551 -42.25 24.75 -36.08
N ASN A 552 -42.15 23.68 -36.89
CA ASN A 552 -41.15 23.37 -37.92
C ASN A 552 -39.71 22.97 -37.52
N VAL A 553 -39.55 21.65 -37.45
CA VAL A 553 -38.29 20.91 -37.64
C VAL A 553 -37.92 20.91 -39.13
N PRO A 554 -36.63 21.03 -39.48
CA PRO A 554 -36.08 20.19 -40.53
C PRO A 554 -34.93 19.33 -40.01
N THR A 555 -35.10 18.04 -40.31
CA THR A 555 -34.20 16.91 -40.17
C THR A 555 -32.88 17.10 -40.93
N THR A 556 -31.74 16.88 -40.27
CA THR A 556 -30.57 16.17 -40.85
C THR A 556 -29.53 15.90 -39.77
N THR A 557 -29.50 14.68 -39.24
CA THR A 557 -28.32 14.08 -38.60
C THR A 557 -28.17 12.66 -39.14
N THR A 558 -27.29 12.50 -40.13
CA THR A 558 -26.71 11.20 -40.46
C THR A 558 -25.63 10.89 -39.44
N ALA A 559 -25.94 9.99 -38.53
CA ALA A 559 -24.99 9.39 -37.61
C ALA A 559 -23.96 8.55 -38.39
N THR A 560 -22.68 8.83 -38.18
CA THR A 560 -21.61 7.86 -38.41
C THR A 560 -20.95 7.58 -37.08
N THR A 561 -21.44 6.52 -36.45
CA THR A 561 -20.76 5.74 -35.43
C THR A 561 -19.47 5.18 -36.02
N THR A 562 -18.32 5.62 -35.53
CA THR A 562 -17.09 4.83 -35.60
C THR A 562 -16.79 4.32 -34.20
N ASP A 563 -17.19 3.07 -33.99
CA ASP A 563 -16.66 2.20 -32.97
C ASP A 563 -15.13 2.19 -33.04
N VAL A 564 -14.48 2.49 -31.92
CA VAL A 564 -13.10 2.09 -31.69
C VAL A 564 -13.15 1.02 -30.60
N GLN A 565 -13.10 -0.23 -31.05
CA GLN A 565 -12.76 -1.38 -30.22
C GLN A 565 -11.23 -1.50 -30.09
N PHE A 566 -10.82 -1.88 -28.88
CA PHE A 566 -9.49 -2.26 -28.37
C PHE A 566 -8.59 -1.14 -27.84
#